data_AF-Q7V5J0-F1
#
_entry.id   AF-Q7V5J0-F1
#
_cell.length_a   1.000
_cell.length_b   1.000
_cell.length_c   1.000
_cell.angle_alpha   90.00
_cell.angle_beta   90.00
_cell.angle_gamma   90.00
#
_symmetry.space_group_name_H-M   'P 1'
#
loop_
_entity.id
_entity.type
_entity.pdbx_description
1 polymer ?
#
loop_
_entity_poly.entity_id
_entity_poly.type
_entity_poly.pdbx_seq_one_letter_code
_entity_poly.pdbx_strand_id
1 'polypeptide(L)'
;MIRSPIAPPTKDLLKMTTTTIIPTKKFTISEHLASRPQETLQRLALQEKSISSATDARLQKEASDLNDYEENHCTEFTKCILNHMLGLHSEFNDYVSAELFAGRVNTKGYSSYLKQAWYHTSFTPTFEKLFGERLCDYIRSNQGGSFEKGNKFLMLVEKDIDEEEGHELWALRDLSDLGVNHVDPYTDVLPETKALVSSQFDRLSRLEFKGFLGYSFYLEYWVAKYSAMQLQLMEEYGIGGTSKRFIHNHSVVDQGHAKDNLELLNYLITSEDDCKQVIEHMDVAHALYFGMAKQAFSIR
;
A
#
# COMPACT_ATOMS: atom_id res chain seq x y z
N MET A 1 -10.60 27.20 32.44
CA MET A 1 -10.45 25.74 32.62
C MET A 1 -9.11 25.34 32.04
N ILE A 2 -8.14 25.02 32.90
CA ILE A 2 -6.81 24.56 32.49
C ILE A 2 -6.98 23.10 32.06
N ARG A 3 -6.93 22.82 30.75
CA ARG A 3 -6.92 21.44 30.26
C ARG A 3 -5.64 20.77 30.77
N SER A 4 -5.79 19.64 31.46
CA SER A 4 -4.64 18.80 31.85
C SER A 4 -3.76 18.52 30.62
N PRO A 5 -2.43 18.53 30.76
CA PRO A 5 -1.54 18.11 29.69
C PRO A 5 -1.83 16.63 29.41
N ILE A 6 -2.28 16.33 28.20
CA ILE A 6 -2.46 14.96 27.73
C ILE A 6 -1.05 14.35 27.70
N ALA A 7 -0.85 13.23 28.41
CA ALA A 7 0.43 12.58 28.50
C ALA A 7 0.93 12.17 27.09
N PRO A 8 2.24 12.24 26.80
CA PRO A 8 2.79 11.79 25.53
C PRO A 8 2.41 10.32 25.28
N PRO A 9 2.12 9.93 24.03
CA PRO A 9 1.93 8.52 23.69
C PRO A 9 3.13 7.74 24.20
N THR A 10 2.94 6.64 24.92
CA THR A 10 4.03 5.79 25.38
C THR A 10 4.58 5.01 24.18
N LYS A 11 5.88 4.64 24.18
CA LYS A 11 6.42 3.68 23.19
C LYS A 11 5.68 2.33 23.21
N ASP A 12 4.85 2.11 24.22
CA ASP A 12 4.02 0.93 24.38
C ASP A 12 2.87 0.84 23.36
N LEU A 13 2.49 1.92 22.67
CA LEU A 13 1.49 1.89 21.60
C LEU A 13 1.98 1.15 20.33
N LEU A 14 3.29 0.94 20.16
CA LEU A 14 3.85 0.23 18.99
C LEU A 14 4.40 -1.16 19.37
N LYS A 15 3.97 -1.72 20.51
CA LYS A 15 4.33 -3.08 20.98
C LYS A 15 3.56 -4.16 20.20
N MET A 16 3.69 -4.17 18.88
CA MET A 16 3.29 -5.28 18.02
C MET A 16 4.53 -6.08 17.62
N THR A 17 4.50 -7.39 17.86
CA THR A 17 5.55 -8.35 17.46
C THR A 17 5.28 -8.89 16.04
N THR A 18 5.00 -8.02 15.08
CA THR A 18 4.94 -8.42 13.68
C THR A 18 6.36 -8.65 13.19
N THR A 19 6.82 -9.90 13.27
CA THR A 19 8.00 -10.31 12.52
C THR A 19 7.51 -10.62 11.12
N THR A 20 7.79 -9.76 10.15
CA THR A 20 7.64 -10.12 8.73
C THR A 20 8.50 -11.37 8.48
N ILE A 21 7.86 -12.55 8.38
CA ILE A 21 8.56 -13.80 8.04
C ILE A 21 8.44 -13.98 6.53
N ILE A 22 9.33 -13.33 5.78
CA ILE A 22 9.56 -13.69 4.39
C ILE A 22 10.42 -14.97 4.37
N PRO A 23 10.00 -16.03 3.65
CA PRO A 23 10.83 -17.21 3.48
C PRO A 23 12.18 -16.83 2.88
N THR A 24 13.27 -17.38 3.41
CA THR A 24 14.63 -17.17 2.88
C THR A 24 15.03 -18.29 1.91
N LYS A 25 14.06 -18.97 1.32
CA LYS A 25 14.24 -20.05 0.33
C LYS A 25 12.91 -20.33 -0.37
N LYS A 26 12.98 -21.07 -1.47
CA LYS A 26 11.81 -21.66 -2.13
C LYS A 26 10.88 -22.34 -1.12
N PHE A 27 9.58 -22.06 -1.26
CA PHE A 27 8.54 -22.61 -0.39
C PHE A 27 7.30 -22.99 -1.21
N THR A 28 6.52 -23.93 -0.67
CA THR A 28 5.19 -24.26 -1.21
C THR A 28 4.17 -23.26 -0.67
N ILE A 29 3.30 -22.73 -1.53
CA ILE A 29 2.29 -21.75 -1.12
C ILE A 29 1.38 -22.31 -0.01
N SER A 30 0.94 -23.56 -0.13
CA SER A 30 0.10 -24.22 0.87
C SER A 30 0.78 -24.32 2.25
N GLU A 31 2.06 -24.69 2.28
CA GLU A 31 2.84 -24.77 3.52
C GLU A 31 3.00 -23.40 4.17
N HIS A 32 3.24 -22.35 3.37
CA HIS A 32 3.40 -21.00 3.88
C HIS A 32 2.10 -20.42 4.43
N LEU A 33 0.98 -20.64 3.73
CA LEU A 33 -0.35 -20.28 4.22
C LEU A 33 -0.67 -21.00 5.54
N ALA A 34 -0.37 -22.30 5.63
CA ALA A 34 -0.57 -23.09 6.85
C ALA A 34 0.37 -22.69 8.00
N SER A 35 1.50 -22.05 7.71
CA SER A 35 2.45 -21.59 8.73
C SER A 35 2.07 -20.24 9.35
N ARG A 36 1.06 -19.54 8.82
CA ARG A 36 0.68 -18.21 9.32
C ARG A 36 0.01 -18.34 10.70
N PRO A 37 0.18 -17.36 11.60
CA PRO A 37 -0.54 -17.36 12.87
C PRO A 37 -2.05 -17.44 12.65
N GLN A 38 -2.72 -18.25 13.47
CA GLN A 38 -4.17 -18.44 13.36
C GLN A 38 -4.95 -17.12 13.53
N GLU A 39 -4.43 -16.22 14.35
CA GLU A 39 -4.99 -14.90 14.59
C GLU A 39 -4.97 -14.03 13.32
N THR A 40 -3.83 -13.97 12.61
CA THR A 40 -3.69 -13.30 11.32
C THR A 40 -4.68 -13.86 10.29
N LEU A 41 -4.81 -15.19 10.21
CA LEU A 41 -5.76 -15.83 9.30
C LEU A 41 -7.22 -15.51 9.64
N GLN A 42 -7.55 -15.42 10.94
CA GLN A 42 -8.89 -15.04 11.39
C GLN A 42 -9.21 -13.57 11.09
N ARG A 43 -8.26 -12.66 11.33
CA ARG A 43 -8.39 -11.24 10.97
C ARG A 43 -8.63 -11.07 9.48
N LEU A 44 -7.80 -11.71 8.66
CA LEU A 44 -7.92 -11.66 7.20
C LEU A 44 -9.29 -12.18 6.73
N ALA A 45 -9.79 -13.28 7.31
CA ALA A 45 -11.10 -13.82 6.97
C ALA A 45 -12.25 -12.88 7.37
N LEU A 46 -12.13 -12.16 8.50
CA LEU A 46 -13.11 -11.15 8.92
C LEU A 46 -13.10 -9.93 7.99
N GLN A 47 -11.90 -9.48 7.56
CA GLN A 47 -11.76 -8.43 6.57
C GLN A 47 -12.37 -8.84 5.23
N GLU A 48 -12.04 -10.03 4.70
CA GLU A 48 -12.63 -10.56 3.47
C GLU A 48 -14.16 -10.63 3.55
N LYS A 49 -14.71 -11.01 4.70
CA LYS A 49 -16.16 -10.98 4.93
C LYS A 49 -16.69 -9.55 4.88
N SER A 50 -16.03 -8.60 5.52
CA SER A 50 -16.41 -7.18 5.48
C SER A 50 -16.39 -6.63 4.05
N ILE A 51 -15.32 -6.92 3.30
CA ILE A 51 -15.15 -6.58 1.88
C ILE A 51 -16.28 -7.17 1.04
N SER A 52 -16.59 -8.47 1.21
CA SER A 52 -17.68 -9.12 0.46
C SER A 52 -19.07 -8.58 0.79
N SER A 53 -19.23 -7.92 1.95
CA SER A 53 -20.47 -7.29 2.39
C SER A 53 -20.52 -5.78 2.14
N ALA A 54 -19.45 -5.21 1.55
CA ALA A 54 -19.41 -3.80 1.19
C ALA A 54 -20.53 -3.50 0.20
N THR A 55 -21.31 -2.46 0.50
CA THR A 55 -22.40 -2.04 -0.37
C THR A 55 -21.91 -1.02 -1.37
N ASP A 56 -22.51 -0.99 -2.57
CA ASP A 56 -22.24 0.06 -3.56
C ASP A 56 -22.42 1.46 -2.96
N ALA A 57 -23.41 1.63 -2.08
CA ALA A 57 -23.64 2.89 -1.38
C ALA A 57 -22.48 3.30 -0.46
N ARG A 58 -21.80 2.34 0.18
CA ARG A 58 -20.60 2.60 1.00
C ARG A 58 -19.45 3.07 0.11
N LEU A 59 -19.14 2.30 -0.93
CA LEU A 59 -18.04 2.59 -1.86
C LEU A 59 -18.24 3.93 -2.58
N GLN A 60 -19.47 4.22 -3.04
CA GLN A 60 -19.81 5.51 -3.64
C GLN A 60 -19.63 6.67 -2.66
N LYS A 61 -19.98 6.47 -1.38
CA LYS A 61 -19.77 7.47 -0.35
C LYS A 61 -18.28 7.69 -0.09
N GLU A 62 -17.49 6.64 0.06
CA GLU A 62 -16.03 6.71 0.28
C GLU A 62 -15.34 7.44 -0.88
N ALA A 63 -15.67 7.08 -2.13
CA ALA A 63 -15.19 7.79 -3.32
C ALA A 63 -15.63 9.27 -3.35
N SER A 64 -16.88 9.57 -2.98
CA SER A 64 -17.39 10.95 -2.91
C SER A 64 -16.68 11.77 -1.83
N ASP A 65 -16.43 11.19 -0.66
CA ASP A 65 -15.74 11.84 0.45
C ASP A 65 -14.27 12.13 0.07
N LEU A 66 -13.63 11.20 -0.65
CA LEU A 66 -12.27 11.37 -1.16
C LEU A 66 -12.21 12.50 -2.19
N ASN A 67 -13.12 12.53 -3.17
CA ASN A 67 -13.19 13.61 -4.17
C ASN A 67 -13.45 14.97 -3.52
N ASP A 68 -14.37 15.07 -2.56
CA ASP A 68 -14.61 16.32 -1.81
C ASP A 68 -13.33 16.79 -1.11
N TYR A 69 -12.60 15.86 -0.48
CA TYR A 69 -11.34 16.17 0.20
C TYR A 69 -10.29 16.79 -0.73
N GLU A 70 -10.09 16.17 -1.90
CA GLU A 70 -9.15 16.63 -2.93
C GLU A 70 -9.44 18.06 -3.39
N GLU A 71 -10.70 18.33 -3.69
CA GLU A 71 -11.14 19.62 -4.23
C GLU A 71 -11.05 20.72 -3.17
N ASN A 72 -11.60 20.44 -1.98
CA ASN A 72 -11.97 21.48 -1.02
C ASN A 72 -11.05 21.58 0.20
N HIS A 73 -10.25 20.54 0.52
CA HIS A 73 -9.53 20.48 1.80
C HIS A 73 -8.01 20.31 1.67
N CYS A 74 -7.48 19.94 0.51
CA CYS A 74 -6.04 19.86 0.30
C CYS A 74 -5.35 21.23 0.37
N THR A 75 -4.25 21.31 1.12
CA THR A 75 -3.32 22.45 1.11
C THR A 75 -2.63 22.57 -0.25
N GLU A 76 -1.94 23.68 -0.49
CA GLU A 76 -1.15 23.88 -1.72
C GLU A 76 -0.10 22.77 -1.93
N PHE A 77 0.64 22.39 -0.88
CA PHE A 77 1.64 21.33 -0.97
C PHE A 77 1.02 19.96 -1.23
N THR A 78 -0.09 19.64 -0.56
CA THR A 78 -0.82 18.38 -0.82
C THR A 78 -1.37 18.34 -2.24
N LYS A 79 -1.89 19.46 -2.76
CA LYS A 79 -2.33 19.56 -4.17
C LYS A 79 -1.16 19.38 -5.14
N CYS A 80 0.01 19.91 -4.82
CA CYS A 80 1.22 19.72 -5.63
C CYS A 80 1.61 18.24 -5.70
N ILE A 81 1.65 17.54 -4.57
CA ILE A 81 1.95 16.09 -4.50
C ILE A 81 0.88 15.27 -5.24
N LEU A 82 -0.40 15.57 -4.99
CA LEU A 82 -1.53 14.90 -5.63
C LEU A 82 -1.47 15.01 -7.16
N ASN A 83 -1.26 16.22 -7.69
CA ASN A 83 -1.18 16.43 -9.14
C ASN A 83 0.01 15.69 -9.77
N HIS A 84 1.15 15.68 -9.09
CA HIS A 84 2.33 14.94 -9.55
C HIS A 84 2.05 13.44 -9.64
N MET A 85 1.49 12.87 -8.56
CA MET A 85 1.10 11.47 -8.50
C MET A 85 0.11 11.08 -9.60
N LEU A 86 -0.93 11.88 -9.83
CA LEU A 86 -1.93 11.62 -10.87
C LEU A 86 -1.30 11.52 -12.27
N GLY A 87 -0.25 12.31 -12.53
CA GLY A 87 0.54 12.19 -13.76
C GLY A 87 1.24 10.84 -13.88
N LEU A 88 1.92 10.40 -12.82
CA LEU A 88 2.61 9.11 -12.76
C LEU A 88 1.63 7.93 -12.88
N HIS A 89 0.46 8.02 -12.25
CA HIS A 89 -0.60 7.02 -12.35
C HIS A 89 -1.20 6.95 -13.75
N SER A 90 -1.39 8.08 -14.42
CA SER A 90 -1.85 8.11 -15.80
C SER A 90 -0.89 7.35 -16.71
N GLU A 91 0.43 7.61 -16.60
CA GLU A 91 1.44 6.89 -17.38
C GLU A 91 1.42 5.37 -17.10
N PHE A 92 1.35 4.99 -15.83
CA PHE A 92 1.28 3.58 -15.46
C PHE A 92 0.00 2.90 -16.00
N ASN A 93 -1.14 3.57 -15.88
CA ASN A 93 -2.43 3.06 -16.33
C ASN A 93 -2.51 2.90 -17.85
N ASP A 94 -1.96 3.86 -18.60
CA ASP A 94 -1.87 3.80 -20.06
C ASP A 94 -1.03 2.60 -20.50
N TYR A 95 0.08 2.35 -19.79
CA TYR A 95 0.89 1.16 -20.03
C TYR A 95 0.12 -0.14 -19.76
N VAL A 96 -0.48 -0.30 -18.57
CA VAL A 96 -1.18 -1.55 -18.21
C VAL A 96 -2.30 -1.82 -19.20
N SER A 97 -3.04 -0.78 -19.61
CA SER A 97 -4.08 -0.88 -20.64
C SER A 97 -3.51 -1.36 -21.97
N ALA A 98 -2.39 -0.78 -22.44
CA ALA A 98 -1.73 -1.21 -23.67
C ALA A 98 -1.24 -2.67 -23.61
N GLU A 99 -0.74 -3.13 -22.46
CA GLU A 99 -0.33 -4.52 -22.25
C GLU A 99 -1.52 -5.49 -22.26
N LEU A 100 -2.66 -5.09 -21.67
CA LEU A 100 -3.92 -5.84 -21.74
C LEU A 100 -4.39 -5.99 -23.18
N PHE A 101 -4.48 -4.88 -23.93
CA PHE A 101 -4.86 -4.91 -25.36
C PHE A 101 -3.92 -5.76 -26.20
N ALA A 102 -2.64 -5.82 -25.84
CA ALA A 102 -1.66 -6.65 -26.51
C ALA A 102 -1.66 -8.13 -26.05
N GLY A 103 -2.53 -8.52 -25.11
CA GLY A 103 -2.59 -9.87 -24.54
C GLY A 103 -1.38 -10.27 -23.69
N ARG A 104 -0.59 -9.29 -23.23
CA ARG A 104 0.61 -9.49 -22.40
C ARG A 104 0.27 -9.60 -20.92
N VAL A 105 -0.82 -9.00 -20.48
CA VAL A 105 -1.44 -9.31 -19.18
C VAL A 105 -2.24 -10.61 -19.31
N ASN A 106 -1.52 -11.73 -19.31
CA ASN A 106 -2.05 -13.09 -19.34
C ASN A 106 -1.70 -13.84 -18.04
N THR A 107 -2.12 -15.11 -17.90
CA THR A 107 -1.87 -15.93 -16.70
C THR A 107 -0.41 -15.93 -16.24
N LYS A 108 0.56 -16.00 -17.16
CA LYS A 108 1.99 -16.04 -16.80
C LYS A 108 2.49 -14.67 -16.36
N GLY A 109 2.21 -13.63 -17.14
CA GLY A 109 2.61 -12.26 -16.80
C GLY A 109 1.98 -11.81 -15.47
N TYR A 110 0.70 -12.11 -15.28
CA TYR A 110 -0.01 -11.81 -14.04
C TYR A 110 0.48 -12.65 -12.85
N SER A 111 0.79 -13.94 -13.04
CA SER A 111 1.47 -14.72 -11.99
C SER A 111 2.83 -14.12 -11.63
N SER A 112 3.60 -13.66 -12.62
CA SER A 112 4.88 -12.98 -12.35
C SER A 112 4.68 -11.72 -11.52
N TYR A 113 3.68 -10.91 -11.87
CA TYR A 113 3.29 -9.70 -11.15
C TYR A 113 2.88 -10.02 -9.70
N LEU A 114 2.02 -11.03 -9.49
CA LEU A 114 1.57 -11.42 -8.14
C LEU A 114 2.70 -11.90 -7.23
N LYS A 115 3.77 -12.51 -7.78
CA LYS A 115 4.97 -12.84 -6.98
C LYS A 115 5.68 -11.57 -6.49
N GLN A 116 5.67 -10.50 -7.28
CA GLN A 116 6.24 -9.21 -6.86
C GLN A 116 5.34 -8.55 -5.83
N ALA A 117 4.03 -8.53 -6.08
CA ALA A 117 3.00 -8.01 -5.18
C ALA A 117 3.09 -8.66 -3.80
N TRP A 118 3.11 -10.00 -3.74
CA TRP A 118 3.35 -10.75 -2.52
C TRP A 118 4.61 -10.27 -1.79
N TYR A 119 5.73 -10.16 -2.50
CA TYR A 119 7.01 -9.87 -1.88
C TYR A 119 7.05 -8.47 -1.26
N HIS A 120 6.64 -7.43 -1.98
CA HIS A 120 6.70 -6.07 -1.43
C HIS A 120 5.62 -5.83 -0.37
N THR A 121 4.39 -6.34 -0.56
CA THR A 121 3.30 -6.19 0.43
C THR A 121 3.63 -6.90 1.75
N SER A 122 4.41 -7.98 1.72
CA SER A 122 4.89 -8.65 2.94
C SER A 122 5.65 -7.71 3.89
N PHE A 123 6.19 -6.60 3.40
CA PHE A 123 6.92 -5.61 4.20
C PHE A 123 6.07 -4.40 4.62
N THR A 124 4.87 -4.20 4.09
CA THR A 124 4.04 -3.03 4.40
C THR A 124 3.84 -2.84 5.91
N PRO A 125 3.46 -3.87 6.71
CA PRO A 125 3.32 -3.69 8.16
C PRO A 125 4.63 -3.27 8.86
N THR A 126 5.79 -3.71 8.35
CA THR A 126 7.09 -3.30 8.87
C THR A 126 7.38 -1.84 8.54
N PHE A 127 7.06 -1.39 7.33
CA PHE A 127 7.24 0.00 6.92
C PHE A 127 6.34 0.94 7.72
N GLU A 128 5.06 0.60 7.88
CA GLU A 128 4.12 1.39 8.67
C GLU A 128 4.55 1.49 10.14
N LYS A 129 5.08 0.39 10.71
CA LYS A 129 5.63 0.44 12.07
C LYS A 129 6.83 1.38 12.18
N LEU A 130 7.79 1.27 11.27
CA LEU A 130 8.97 2.15 11.26
C LEU A 130 8.56 3.62 11.05
N PHE A 131 7.60 3.88 10.17
CA PHE A 131 7.02 5.20 9.95
C PHE A 131 6.33 5.72 11.23
N GLY A 132 5.50 4.90 11.87
CA GLY A 132 4.82 5.23 13.13
C GLY A 132 5.79 5.54 14.28
N GLU A 133 6.90 4.82 14.38
CA GLU A 133 7.97 5.13 15.36
C GLU A 133 8.57 6.52 15.11
N ARG A 134 8.88 6.84 13.85
CA ARG A 134 9.43 8.15 13.45
C ARG A 134 8.42 9.28 13.64
N LEU A 135 7.15 9.03 13.29
CA LEU A 135 6.05 9.97 13.50
C LEU A 135 5.85 10.26 14.99
N CYS A 136 5.94 9.24 15.85
CA CYS A 136 5.82 9.39 17.30
C CYS A 136 6.91 10.30 17.85
N ASP A 137 8.16 10.09 17.43
CA ASP A 137 9.29 10.93 17.84
C ASP A 137 9.15 12.37 17.31
N TYR A 138 8.68 12.55 16.07
CA TYR A 138 8.39 13.85 15.48
C TYR A 138 7.33 14.63 16.28
N ILE A 139 6.20 13.99 16.63
CA ILE A 139 5.13 14.61 17.43
C ILE A 139 5.64 15.00 18.82
N ARG A 140 6.39 14.10 19.49
CA ARG A 140 6.95 14.36 20.83
C ARG A 140 7.95 15.52 20.83
N SER A 141 8.71 15.69 19.75
CA SER A 141 9.68 16.78 19.61
C SER A 141 9.02 18.17 19.43
N ASN A 142 7.69 18.23 19.38
CA ASN A 142 6.88 19.43 19.12
C ASN A 142 7.15 20.09 17.74
N GLN A 143 7.79 19.36 16.82
CA GLN A 143 7.97 19.79 15.44
C GLN A 143 6.68 19.60 14.61
N GLY A 144 5.75 18.76 15.06
CA GLY A 144 4.51 18.42 14.36
C GLY A 144 3.26 19.24 14.68
N GLY A 145 3.33 20.37 15.39
CA GLY A 145 2.12 21.15 15.69
C GLY A 145 1.21 20.52 16.75
N SER A 146 -0.13 20.59 16.57
CA SER A 146 -1.08 20.21 17.63
C SER A 146 -0.96 18.74 18.06
N PHE A 147 -0.61 18.54 19.33
CA PHE A 147 -0.49 17.22 19.96
C PHE A 147 -1.74 16.33 19.78
N GLU A 148 -2.93 16.93 19.85
CA GLU A 148 -4.21 16.22 19.65
C GLU A 148 -4.35 15.69 18.22
N LYS A 149 -3.94 16.48 17.21
CA LYS A 149 -3.94 16.05 15.81
C LYS A 149 -2.88 14.98 15.56
N GLY A 150 -1.69 15.13 16.13
CA GLY A 150 -0.63 14.12 16.04
C GLY A 150 -1.07 12.76 16.59
N ASN A 151 -1.75 12.74 17.74
CA ASN A 151 -2.26 11.48 18.31
C ASN A 151 -3.30 10.80 17.41
N LYS A 152 -4.16 11.56 16.71
CA LYS A 152 -5.08 10.98 15.72
C LYS A 152 -4.31 10.18 14.67
N PHE A 153 -3.25 10.76 14.10
CA PHE A 153 -2.47 10.09 13.05
C PHE A 153 -1.68 8.89 13.55
N LEU A 154 -1.20 8.91 14.80
CA LEU A 154 -0.58 7.71 15.39
C LEU A 154 -1.59 6.57 15.53
N MET A 155 -2.83 6.86 15.94
CA MET A 155 -3.88 5.85 16.02
C MET A 155 -4.30 5.32 14.64
N LEU A 156 -4.28 6.18 13.60
CA LEU A 156 -4.51 5.75 12.23
C LEU A 156 -3.40 4.79 11.76
N VAL A 157 -2.13 5.17 11.91
CA VAL A 157 -1.00 4.30 11.55
C VAL A 157 -1.03 2.97 12.32
N GLU A 158 -1.40 2.97 13.61
CA GLU A 158 -1.55 1.72 14.39
C GLU A 158 -2.66 0.82 13.82
N LYS A 159 -3.80 1.42 13.46
CA LYS A 159 -4.90 0.71 12.80
C LYS A 159 -4.46 0.15 11.45
N ASP A 160 -3.71 0.91 10.66
CA ASP A 160 -3.24 0.50 9.34
C ASP A 160 -2.25 -0.66 9.45
N ILE A 161 -1.33 -0.64 10.43
CA ILE A 161 -0.43 -1.78 10.73
C ILE A 161 -1.23 -3.07 10.98
N ASP A 162 -2.25 -2.98 11.83
CA ASP A 162 -3.10 -4.12 12.18
C ASP A 162 -3.94 -4.59 10.98
N GLU A 163 -4.37 -3.66 10.13
CA GLU A 163 -5.18 -3.96 8.96
C GLU A 163 -4.36 -4.61 7.84
N GLU A 164 -3.15 -4.13 7.55
CA GLU A 164 -2.25 -4.60 6.48
C GLU A 164 -1.65 -5.99 6.74
N GLU A 165 -1.68 -6.49 7.98
CA GLU A 165 -1.11 -7.79 8.32
C GLU A 165 -1.85 -8.94 7.62
N GLY A 166 -1.15 -9.65 6.74
CA GLY A 166 -1.68 -10.81 6.02
C GLY A 166 -2.22 -10.48 4.63
N HIS A 167 -2.20 -9.24 4.17
CA HIS A 167 -2.65 -8.86 2.82
C HIS A 167 -1.80 -9.53 1.72
N GLU A 168 -0.54 -9.83 2.00
CA GLU A 168 0.33 -10.59 1.09
C GLU A 168 -0.24 -11.98 0.76
N LEU A 169 -1.08 -12.53 1.66
CA LEU A 169 -1.70 -13.85 1.48
C LEU A 169 -2.78 -13.82 0.39
N TRP A 170 -3.38 -12.67 0.08
CA TRP A 170 -4.29 -12.55 -1.06
C TRP A 170 -3.56 -12.82 -2.38
N ALA A 171 -2.35 -12.27 -2.56
CA ALA A 171 -1.54 -12.53 -3.75
C ALA A 171 -1.14 -14.01 -3.85
N LEU A 172 -0.79 -14.64 -2.73
CA LEU A 172 -0.48 -16.09 -2.70
C LEU A 172 -1.69 -16.96 -3.02
N ARG A 173 -2.90 -16.59 -2.55
CA ARG A 173 -4.15 -17.30 -2.89
C ARG A 173 -4.46 -17.17 -4.37
N ASP A 174 -4.28 -15.98 -4.95
CA ASP A 174 -4.46 -15.78 -6.39
C ASP A 174 -3.46 -16.58 -7.21
N LEU A 175 -2.19 -16.63 -6.80
CA LEU A 175 -1.16 -17.49 -7.40
C LEU A 175 -1.57 -18.98 -7.36
N SER A 176 -2.08 -19.45 -6.22
CA SER A 176 -2.56 -20.83 -6.06
C SER A 176 -3.70 -21.14 -7.04
N ASP A 177 -4.65 -20.22 -7.19
CA ASP A 177 -5.77 -20.39 -8.13
C ASP A 177 -5.32 -20.38 -9.61
N LEU A 178 -4.23 -19.68 -9.91
CA LEU A 178 -3.57 -19.70 -11.23
C LEU A 178 -2.70 -20.96 -11.44
N GLY A 179 -2.67 -21.89 -10.48
CA GLY A 179 -1.92 -23.15 -10.56
C GLY A 179 -0.45 -23.04 -10.16
N VAL A 180 -0.01 -21.91 -9.58
CA VAL A 180 1.34 -21.77 -9.04
C VAL A 180 1.40 -22.40 -7.65
N ASN A 181 2.26 -23.41 -7.49
CA ASN A 181 2.36 -24.15 -6.23
C ASN A 181 3.50 -23.70 -5.32
N HIS A 182 4.49 -22.97 -5.86
CA HIS A 182 5.67 -22.56 -5.12
C HIS A 182 6.14 -21.17 -5.56
N VAL A 183 6.85 -20.50 -4.64
CA VAL A 183 7.53 -19.24 -4.91
C VAL A 183 8.95 -19.34 -4.35
N ASP A 184 9.92 -18.83 -5.10
CA ASP A 184 11.31 -18.67 -4.66
C ASP A 184 11.69 -17.19 -4.62
N PRO A 185 11.84 -16.57 -3.42
CA PRO A 185 12.13 -15.15 -3.30
C PRO A 185 13.49 -14.73 -3.88
N TYR A 186 14.41 -15.67 -4.17
CA TYR A 186 15.66 -15.34 -4.83
C TYR A 186 15.49 -15.26 -6.35
N THR A 187 14.84 -16.24 -6.95
CA THR A 187 14.78 -16.38 -8.42
C THR A 187 13.51 -15.79 -9.03
N ASP A 188 12.41 -15.76 -8.29
CA ASP A 188 11.12 -15.27 -8.80
C ASP A 188 10.90 -13.78 -8.57
N VAL A 189 11.62 -13.16 -7.63
CA VAL A 189 11.46 -11.75 -7.30
C VAL A 189 12.47 -10.90 -8.06
N LEU A 190 11.94 -9.94 -8.81
CA LEU A 190 12.69 -9.06 -9.70
C LEU A 190 13.59 -8.10 -8.91
N PRO A 191 14.73 -7.67 -9.49
CA PRO A 191 15.60 -6.66 -8.89
C PRO A 191 14.87 -5.38 -8.50
N GLU A 192 13.94 -4.91 -9.33
CA GLU A 192 13.14 -3.71 -9.10
C GLU A 192 12.27 -3.83 -7.85
N THR A 193 11.67 -5.00 -7.61
CA THR A 193 10.87 -5.27 -6.41
C THR A 193 11.75 -5.24 -5.15
N LYS A 194 12.95 -5.84 -5.22
CA LYS A 194 13.91 -5.82 -4.10
C LYS A 194 14.41 -4.41 -3.83
N ALA A 195 14.66 -3.64 -4.88
CA ALA A 195 15.06 -2.24 -4.79
C ALA A 195 13.93 -1.37 -4.23
N LEU A 196 12.66 -1.63 -4.59
CA LEU A 196 11.50 -0.94 -4.05
C LEU A 196 11.39 -1.12 -2.54
N VAL A 197 11.55 -2.35 -2.06
CA VAL A 197 11.59 -2.67 -0.62
C VAL A 197 12.80 -2.01 0.06
N SER A 198 13.98 -2.11 -0.55
CA SER A 198 15.22 -1.57 0.02
C SER A 198 15.18 -0.05 0.14
N SER A 199 14.58 0.66 -0.81
CA SER A 199 14.46 2.12 -0.76
C SER A 199 13.55 2.60 0.37
N GLN A 200 12.55 1.81 0.79
CA GLN A 200 11.72 2.14 1.95
C GLN A 200 12.51 1.99 3.26
N PHE A 201 13.27 0.91 3.42
CA PHE A 201 14.16 0.75 4.57
C PHE A 201 15.20 1.88 4.62
N ASP A 202 15.78 2.25 3.49
CA ASP A 202 16.75 3.36 3.41
C ASP A 202 16.12 4.69 3.86
N ARG A 203 14.93 5.00 3.34
CA ARG A 203 14.16 6.19 3.69
C ARG A 203 13.84 6.25 5.18
N LEU A 204 13.29 5.17 5.74
CA LEU A 204 12.82 5.12 7.13
C LEU A 204 13.96 4.99 8.15
N SER A 205 15.11 4.44 7.77
CA SER A 205 16.24 4.25 8.68
C SER A 205 17.16 5.46 8.82
N ARG A 206 17.38 6.22 7.73
CA ARG A 206 18.41 7.28 7.75
C ARG A 206 18.07 8.58 7.03
N LEU A 207 17.03 8.63 6.22
CA LEU A 207 16.60 9.86 5.54
C LEU A 207 15.43 10.51 6.28
N GLU A 208 14.91 11.62 5.76
CA GLU A 208 13.71 12.23 6.30
C GLU A 208 12.50 11.33 6.05
N PHE A 209 11.84 10.95 7.16
CA PHE A 209 10.78 9.95 7.14
C PHE A 209 9.53 10.43 6.40
N LYS A 210 9.29 11.75 6.29
CA LYS A 210 8.14 12.31 5.56
C LYS A 210 8.11 11.88 4.09
N GLY A 211 9.29 11.68 3.48
CA GLY A 211 9.38 11.17 2.10
C GLY A 211 8.76 9.78 1.92
N PHE A 212 8.61 8.97 2.98
CA PHE A 212 7.91 7.68 2.92
C PHE A 212 6.46 7.82 2.41
N LEU A 213 5.81 8.95 2.68
CA LEU A 213 4.46 9.22 2.17
C LEU A 213 4.42 9.23 0.64
N GLY A 214 5.54 9.49 -0.05
CA GLY A 214 5.61 9.37 -1.51
C GLY A 214 5.41 7.94 -2.01
N TYR A 215 5.83 6.94 -1.23
CA TYR A 215 5.62 5.52 -1.52
C TYR A 215 4.22 5.05 -1.15
N SER A 216 3.80 5.27 0.11
CA SER A 216 2.48 4.82 0.61
C SER A 216 1.35 5.44 -0.23
N PHE A 217 1.41 6.77 -0.41
CA PHE A 217 0.39 7.48 -1.18
C PHE A 217 0.34 7.04 -2.64
N TYR A 218 1.49 6.81 -3.28
CA TYR A 218 1.53 6.34 -4.65
C TYR A 218 0.85 4.99 -4.85
N LEU A 219 1.05 4.02 -3.94
CA LEU A 219 0.47 2.68 -4.10
C LEU A 219 -1.02 2.64 -3.76
N GLU A 220 -1.39 3.13 -2.58
CA GLU A 220 -2.78 3.05 -2.10
C GLU A 220 -3.74 3.84 -2.98
N TYR A 221 -3.33 5.04 -3.38
CA TYR A 221 -4.19 5.93 -4.15
C TYR A 221 -4.40 5.42 -5.58
N TRP A 222 -3.39 4.76 -6.16
CA TRP A 222 -3.55 4.11 -7.47
C TRP A 222 -4.64 3.04 -7.40
N VAL A 223 -4.58 2.20 -6.36
CA VAL A 223 -5.58 1.14 -6.17
C VAL A 223 -6.96 1.75 -5.93
N ALA A 224 -7.07 2.77 -5.08
CA ALA A 224 -8.36 3.42 -4.80
C ALA A 224 -9.05 4.01 -6.05
N LYS A 225 -8.30 4.60 -6.99
CA LYS A 225 -8.87 5.29 -8.17
C LYS A 225 -8.97 4.43 -9.43
N TYR A 226 -8.02 3.53 -9.67
CA TYR A 226 -7.87 2.90 -10.99
C TYR A 226 -8.17 1.40 -11.02
N SER A 227 -8.21 0.73 -9.87
CA SER A 227 -8.37 -0.73 -9.80
C SER A 227 -9.70 -1.23 -10.38
N ALA A 228 -10.81 -0.50 -10.21
CA ALA A 228 -12.12 -0.92 -10.73
C ALA A 228 -12.11 -1.10 -12.26
N MET A 229 -11.50 -0.17 -12.98
CA MET A 229 -11.34 -0.26 -14.43
C MET A 229 -10.41 -1.42 -14.80
N GLN A 230 -9.30 -1.58 -14.09
CA GLN A 230 -8.33 -2.65 -14.35
C GLN A 230 -8.93 -4.04 -14.10
N LEU A 231 -9.73 -4.22 -13.05
CA LEU A 231 -10.43 -5.47 -12.74
C LEU A 231 -11.43 -5.85 -13.84
N GLN A 232 -12.17 -4.87 -14.37
CA GLN A 232 -13.09 -5.09 -15.50
C GLN A 232 -12.33 -5.53 -16.74
N LEU A 233 -11.26 -4.82 -17.11
CA LEU A 233 -10.43 -5.20 -18.25
C LEU A 233 -9.81 -6.59 -18.07
N MET A 234 -9.27 -6.90 -16.89
CA MET A 234 -8.71 -8.23 -16.62
C MET A 234 -9.73 -9.36 -16.80
N GLU A 235 -11.00 -9.14 -16.42
CA GLU A 235 -12.09 -10.09 -16.67
C GLU A 235 -12.33 -10.28 -18.18
N GLU A 236 -12.40 -9.19 -18.94
CA GLU A 236 -12.60 -9.22 -20.40
C GLU A 236 -11.48 -9.98 -21.13
N TYR A 237 -10.25 -9.91 -20.61
CA TYR A 237 -9.07 -10.57 -21.18
C TYR A 237 -8.76 -11.95 -20.55
N GLY A 238 -9.72 -12.53 -19.84
CA GLY A 238 -9.66 -13.94 -19.42
C GLY A 238 -8.88 -14.20 -18.13
N ILE A 239 -8.50 -13.15 -17.39
CA ILE A 239 -8.07 -13.27 -15.99
C ILE A 239 -9.33 -13.19 -15.12
N GLY A 240 -10.16 -14.22 -15.25
CA GLY A 240 -11.48 -14.29 -14.61
C GLY A 240 -11.48 -14.94 -13.24
N GLY A 241 -12.60 -14.83 -12.53
CA GLY A 241 -12.86 -15.60 -11.31
C GLY A 241 -12.07 -15.18 -10.08
N THR A 242 -11.74 -16.15 -9.23
CA THR A 242 -11.21 -15.90 -7.88
C THR A 242 -9.77 -15.43 -7.84
N SER A 243 -9.01 -15.49 -8.94
CA SER A 243 -7.59 -15.09 -9.01
C SER A 243 -7.34 -13.57 -9.00
N LYS A 244 -8.27 -12.76 -8.48
CA LYS A 244 -8.17 -11.30 -8.42
C LYS A 244 -8.36 -10.74 -7.00
N ARG A 245 -8.29 -11.59 -5.97
CA ARG A 245 -8.49 -11.17 -4.57
C ARG A 245 -7.54 -10.05 -4.19
N PHE A 246 -6.28 -10.11 -4.60
CA PHE A 246 -5.30 -9.11 -4.22
C PHE A 246 -5.72 -7.71 -4.66
N ILE A 247 -5.99 -7.52 -5.96
CA ILE A 247 -6.38 -6.21 -6.50
C ILE A 247 -7.79 -5.82 -6.02
N HIS A 248 -8.73 -6.78 -6.03
CA HIS A 248 -10.11 -6.51 -5.61
C HIS A 248 -10.21 -6.11 -4.14
N ASN A 249 -9.54 -6.83 -3.24
CA ASN A 249 -9.66 -6.56 -1.81
C ASN A 249 -9.04 -5.20 -1.46
N HIS A 250 -7.85 -4.89 -2.00
CA HIS A 250 -7.27 -3.56 -1.85
C HIS A 250 -8.15 -2.46 -2.46
N SER A 251 -8.84 -2.70 -3.59
CA SER A 251 -9.77 -1.71 -4.17
C SER A 251 -10.92 -1.29 -3.25
N VAL A 252 -11.27 -2.17 -2.30
CA VAL A 252 -12.35 -1.96 -1.34
C VAL A 252 -11.83 -1.41 0.00
N VAL A 253 -10.60 -1.76 0.39
CA VAL A 253 -9.97 -1.31 1.63
C VAL A 253 -9.36 0.10 1.46
N ASP A 254 -8.65 0.34 0.37
CA ASP A 254 -7.79 1.52 0.20
C ASP A 254 -8.56 2.81 -0.06
N GLN A 255 -9.87 2.76 -0.34
CA GLN A 255 -10.68 3.97 -0.53
C GLN A 255 -10.75 4.81 0.75
N GLY A 256 -10.77 4.18 1.92
CA GLY A 256 -10.67 4.87 3.21
C GLY A 256 -9.28 5.44 3.44
N HIS A 257 -8.24 4.62 3.20
CA HIS A 257 -6.84 4.98 3.42
C HIS A 257 -6.40 6.18 2.58
N ALA A 258 -6.83 6.25 1.31
CA ALA A 258 -6.48 7.36 0.42
C ALA A 258 -6.87 8.74 0.99
N LYS A 259 -8.02 8.83 1.68
CA LYS A 259 -8.45 10.08 2.33
C LYS A 259 -7.64 10.35 3.60
N ASP A 260 -7.45 9.34 4.45
CA ASP A 260 -6.66 9.49 5.68
C ASP A 260 -5.22 9.92 5.36
N ASN A 261 -4.67 9.43 4.24
CA ASN A 261 -3.37 9.86 3.72
C ASN A 261 -3.34 11.31 3.24
N LEU A 262 -4.41 11.82 2.60
CA LEU A 262 -4.50 13.25 2.26
C LEU A 262 -4.54 14.13 3.52
N GLU A 263 -5.24 13.68 4.57
CA GLU A 263 -5.24 14.35 5.87
C GLU A 263 -3.85 14.35 6.52
N LEU A 264 -3.13 13.23 6.43
CA LEU A 264 -1.78 13.09 6.94
C LEU A 264 -0.77 13.96 6.18
N LEU A 265 -0.87 14.03 4.85
CA LEU A 265 -0.08 14.94 4.01
C LEU A 265 -0.32 16.41 4.40
N ASN A 266 -1.58 16.81 4.55
CA ASN A 266 -1.93 18.16 5.02
C ASN A 266 -1.33 18.49 6.40
N TYR A 267 -1.13 17.48 7.25
CA TYR A 267 -0.56 17.65 8.58
C TYR A 267 0.98 17.69 8.59
N LEU A 268 1.64 16.82 7.83
CA LEU A 268 3.10 16.66 7.86
C LEU A 268 3.86 17.54 6.87
N ILE A 269 3.24 17.88 5.74
CA ILE A 269 3.88 18.60 4.63
C ILE A 269 3.57 20.08 4.77
N THR A 270 4.52 20.82 5.33
CA THR A 270 4.33 22.23 5.70
C THR A 270 5.30 23.18 5.02
N SER A 271 6.19 22.64 4.19
CA SER A 271 7.21 23.39 3.48
C SER A 271 7.44 22.83 2.07
N GLU A 272 8.05 23.63 1.20
CA GLU A 272 8.50 23.17 -0.11
C GLU A 272 9.50 22.02 -0.02
N ASP A 273 10.33 22.00 1.03
CA ASP A 273 11.31 20.95 1.23
C ASP A 273 10.62 19.61 1.54
N ASP A 274 9.64 19.62 2.45
CA ASP A 274 8.80 18.44 2.71
C ASP A 274 8.17 17.92 1.40
N CYS A 275 7.61 18.84 0.60
CA CYS A 275 6.98 18.51 -0.69
C CYS A 275 7.96 17.87 -1.67
N LYS A 276 9.15 18.46 -1.82
CA LYS A 276 10.22 17.92 -2.70
C LYS A 276 10.63 16.53 -2.28
N GLN A 277 10.75 16.26 -0.99
CA GLN A 277 11.15 14.95 -0.48
C GLN A 277 10.09 13.87 -0.71
N VAL A 278 8.81 14.22 -0.62
CA VAL A 278 7.71 13.32 -0.97
C VAL A 278 7.72 13.02 -2.47
N ILE A 279 7.82 14.06 -3.31
CA ILE A 279 7.85 13.91 -4.77
C ILE A 279 9.05 13.09 -5.24
N GLU A 280 10.26 13.37 -4.74
CA GLU A 280 11.47 12.62 -5.08
C GLU A 280 11.31 11.13 -4.78
N HIS A 281 10.80 10.80 -3.59
CA HIS A 281 10.63 9.41 -3.19
C HIS A 281 9.47 8.73 -3.94
N MET A 282 8.45 9.48 -4.32
CA MET A 282 7.37 9.03 -5.20
C MET A 282 7.90 8.69 -6.61
N ASP A 283 8.80 9.49 -7.16
CA ASP A 283 9.45 9.21 -8.46
C ASP A 283 10.26 7.90 -8.40
N VAL A 284 10.97 7.67 -7.29
CA VAL A 284 11.69 6.41 -7.06
C VAL A 284 10.71 5.24 -6.96
N ALA A 285 9.64 5.38 -6.19
CA ALA A 285 8.61 4.34 -6.05
C ALA A 285 7.97 4.02 -7.41
N HIS A 286 7.59 5.04 -8.17
CA HIS A 286 7.04 4.90 -9.51
C HIS A 286 8.02 4.22 -10.46
N ALA A 287 9.27 4.69 -10.56
CA ALA A 287 10.25 4.12 -11.48
C ALA A 287 10.48 2.62 -11.21
N LEU A 288 10.58 2.24 -9.94
CA LEU A 288 10.79 0.85 -9.53
C LEU A 288 9.53 -0.01 -9.73
N TYR A 289 8.37 0.48 -9.29
CA TYR A 289 7.10 -0.23 -9.44
C TYR A 289 6.71 -0.41 -10.92
N PHE A 290 6.87 0.65 -11.70
CA PHE A 290 6.60 0.64 -13.13
C PHE A 290 7.59 -0.28 -13.88
N GLY A 291 8.88 -0.19 -13.55
CA GLY A 291 9.89 -1.11 -14.10
C GLY A 291 9.61 -2.57 -13.77
N MET A 292 9.17 -2.84 -12.54
CA MET A 292 8.74 -4.15 -12.07
C MET A 292 7.55 -4.68 -12.89
N ALA A 293 6.50 -3.88 -13.08
CA ALA A 293 5.35 -4.28 -13.89
C ALA A 293 5.72 -4.51 -15.36
N LYS A 294 6.62 -3.69 -15.92
CA LYS A 294 7.16 -3.87 -17.28
C LYS A 294 7.79 -5.24 -17.46
N GLN A 295 8.64 -5.63 -16.52
CA GLN A 295 9.31 -6.92 -16.57
C GLN A 295 8.35 -8.07 -16.32
N ALA A 296 7.44 -7.95 -15.33
CA ALA A 296 6.47 -8.98 -15.02
C ALA A 296 5.58 -9.33 -16.23
N PHE A 297 5.07 -8.32 -16.95
CA PHE A 297 4.21 -8.54 -18.13
C PHE A 297 4.98 -8.87 -19.42
N SER A 298 6.32 -8.78 -19.40
CA SER A 298 7.13 -9.22 -20.54
C SER A 298 7.24 -10.75 -20.68
N ILE A 299 6.85 -11.51 -19.63
CA ILE A 299 6.91 -12.97 -19.60
C ILE A 299 5.84 -13.59 -20.52
N ARG A 300 6.26 -14.54 -21.36
CA ARG A 300 5.43 -15.20 -22.37
C ARG A 300 5.17 -16.68 -22.09
#